data_AF-A0A7W8VBI2-F1
#
_entry.id   AF-A0A7W8VBI2-F1
#
_cell.length_a   1.000
_cell.length_b   1.000
_cell.length_c   1.000
_cell.angle_alpha   90.00
_cell.angle_beta   90.00
_cell.angle_gamma   90.00
#
_symmetry.space_group_name_H-M   'P 1'
#
loop_
_entity.id
_entity.type
_entity.pdbx_description
1 polymer ?
#
loop_
_entity_poly.entity_id
_entity_poly.type
_entity_poly.pdbx_seq_one_letter_code
_entity_poly.pdbx_strand_id
1 'polypeptide(L)'
;MGLVTLPHSGLQVPTARLRITRIDEVDVGTGIAWSGTVREGRTELGAFTNEGRGGPTLFRGADAAGERRMREFIAACRDRDGRPVDDEAVGDALAEERDTARIIAAATRRGRLAVRGYDRNDIPVYLHTEADPGRPESLRALAADIAQDYPHVVRAELWDTERRTWAEIYRAD
;
A
#
# COMPACT_ATOMS: atom_id res chain seq x y z
N MET A 1 3.11 -8.67 -22.69
CA MET A 1 2.10 -7.86 -21.96
C MET A 1 2.86 -6.84 -21.14
N GLY A 2 2.40 -5.58 -21.10
CA GLY A 2 3.04 -4.54 -20.28
C GLY A 2 2.77 -4.73 -18.79
N LEU A 3 3.61 -4.14 -17.94
CA LEU A 3 3.39 -4.09 -16.50
C LEU A 3 2.28 -3.08 -16.16
N VAL A 4 1.61 -3.30 -15.04
CA VAL A 4 0.59 -2.42 -14.46
C VAL A 4 1.13 -1.88 -13.14
N THR A 5 1.06 -0.57 -12.94
CA THR A 5 1.42 0.05 -11.66
C THR A 5 0.25 -0.06 -10.68
N LEU A 6 0.51 -0.63 -9.51
CA LEU A 6 -0.42 -0.61 -8.39
C LEU A 6 -0.56 0.82 -7.86
N PRO A 7 -1.78 1.38 -7.75
CA PRO A 7 -1.97 2.80 -7.48
C PRO A 7 -1.56 3.24 -6.08
N HIS A 8 -1.48 2.34 -5.09
CA HIS A 8 -1.18 2.72 -3.72
C HIS A 8 0.28 2.53 -3.37
N SER A 9 0.85 1.35 -3.65
CA SER A 9 2.27 1.07 -3.40
C SER A 9 3.20 1.56 -4.51
N GLY A 10 2.70 1.67 -5.75
CA GLY A 10 3.50 2.01 -6.93
C GLY A 10 4.33 0.84 -7.47
N LEU A 11 4.15 -0.37 -6.93
CA LEU A 11 4.76 -1.59 -7.47
C LEU A 11 4.25 -1.85 -8.89
N GLN A 12 5.15 -2.14 -9.81
CA GLN A 12 4.80 -2.56 -11.17
C GLN A 12 4.66 -4.07 -11.20
N VAL A 13 3.48 -4.58 -11.59
CA VAL A 13 3.14 -5.99 -11.57
C VAL A 13 2.70 -6.49 -12.95
N PRO A 14 2.87 -7.78 -13.28
CA PRO A 14 2.37 -8.32 -14.55
C PRO A 14 0.84 -8.39 -14.62
N THR A 15 0.14 -8.35 -13.48
CA THR A 15 -1.32 -8.35 -13.40
C THR A 15 -1.80 -7.83 -12.04
N ALA A 16 -2.84 -7.00 -12.01
CA ALA A 16 -3.48 -6.54 -10.77
C ALA A 16 -4.51 -7.55 -10.19
N ARG A 17 -4.65 -8.74 -10.81
CA ARG A 17 -5.59 -9.77 -10.35
C ARG A 17 -5.11 -10.54 -9.12
N LEU A 18 -3.79 -10.58 -8.93
CA LEU A 18 -3.14 -11.22 -7.80
C LEU A 18 -3.03 -10.21 -6.66
N ARG A 19 -3.57 -10.57 -5.50
CA ARG A 19 -3.71 -9.65 -4.36
C ARG A 19 -3.63 -10.39 -3.04
N ILE A 20 -3.12 -9.73 -2.01
CA ILE A 20 -3.35 -10.15 -0.64
C ILE A 20 -4.81 -9.88 -0.29
N THR A 21 -5.50 -10.88 0.24
CA THR A 21 -6.94 -10.81 0.58
C THR A 21 -7.17 -10.79 2.07
N ARG A 22 -6.25 -11.41 2.83
CA ARG A 22 -6.29 -11.49 4.28
C ARG A 22 -4.89 -11.21 4.82
N ILE A 23 -4.84 -10.45 5.91
CA ILE A 23 -3.64 -10.23 6.70
C ILE A 23 -4.00 -10.66 8.13
N ASP A 24 -3.15 -11.48 8.71
CA ASP A 24 -3.19 -11.85 10.12
C ASP A 24 -1.85 -11.42 10.74
N GLU A 25 -1.91 -10.72 11.88
CA GLU A 25 -0.75 -10.15 12.58
C GLU A 25 -0.79 -10.54 14.05
N VAL A 26 0.39 -10.81 14.62
CA VAL A 26 0.58 -11.14 16.03
C VAL A 26 1.85 -10.46 16.53
N ASP A 27 1.72 -9.69 17.61
CA ASP A 27 2.88 -9.21 18.37
C ASP A 27 3.52 -10.38 19.12
N VAL A 28 4.78 -10.68 18.81
CA VAL A 28 5.55 -11.78 19.41
C VAL A 28 6.58 -11.28 20.44
N GLY A 29 6.46 -10.02 20.88
CA GLY A 29 7.33 -9.35 21.85
C GLY A 29 8.66 -8.86 21.28
N THR A 30 9.15 -9.48 20.19
CA THR A 30 10.37 -9.05 19.48
C THR A 30 10.08 -8.30 18.17
N GLY A 31 8.81 -8.18 17.79
CA GLY A 31 8.37 -7.64 16.52
C GLY A 31 6.96 -8.15 16.17
N ILE A 32 6.50 -7.80 14.97
CA ILE A 32 5.20 -8.25 14.46
C ILE A 32 5.42 -9.43 13.53
N ALA A 33 4.92 -10.59 13.91
CA ALA A 33 4.78 -11.71 12.99
C ALA A 33 3.53 -11.48 12.15
N TRP A 34 3.61 -11.69 10.83
CA TRP A 34 2.47 -11.47 9.95
C TRP A 34 2.38 -12.53 8.85
N SER A 35 1.15 -12.75 8.38
CA SER A 35 0.83 -13.61 7.25
C SER A 35 -0.15 -12.92 6.31
N GLY A 36 0.15 -12.92 5.02
CA GLY A 36 -0.69 -12.34 3.97
C GLY A 36 -1.17 -13.39 2.96
N THR A 37 -2.44 -13.79 3.00
CA THR A 37 -2.98 -14.77 2.05
C THR A 37 -3.16 -14.16 0.65
N VAL A 38 -2.46 -14.73 -0.32
CA VAL A 38 -2.46 -14.31 -1.72
C VAL A 38 -3.49 -15.10 -2.53
N ARG A 39 -4.32 -14.38 -3.30
CA ARG A 39 -5.29 -14.97 -4.23
C ARG A 39 -5.19 -14.35 -5.61
N GLU A 40 -5.40 -15.17 -6.64
CA GLU A 40 -5.71 -14.73 -8.00
C GLU A 40 -7.20 -15.03 -8.27
N GLY A 41 -8.04 -14.00 -8.21
CA GLY A 41 -9.49 -14.18 -8.24
C GLY A 41 -10.00 -14.96 -7.02
N ARG A 42 -10.50 -16.18 -7.24
CA ARG A 42 -10.99 -17.09 -6.17
C ARG A 42 -9.96 -18.15 -5.75
N THR A 43 -8.89 -18.32 -6.52
CA THR A 43 -7.86 -19.33 -6.26
C THR A 43 -6.87 -18.80 -5.24
N GLU A 44 -6.65 -19.56 -4.16
CA GLU A 44 -5.57 -19.31 -3.22
C GLU A 44 -4.25 -19.82 -3.78
N LEU A 45 -3.24 -18.95 -3.82
CA LEU A 45 -1.92 -19.30 -4.31
C LEU A 45 -0.97 -19.67 -3.17
N GLY A 46 -1.21 -19.13 -1.98
CA GLY A 46 -0.33 -19.29 -0.83
C GLY A 46 -0.37 -18.07 0.08
N ALA A 47 0.69 -17.88 0.86
CA ALA A 47 0.82 -16.73 1.75
C ALA A 47 2.26 -16.21 1.82
N PHE A 48 2.40 -14.90 1.98
CA PHE A 48 3.63 -14.31 2.53
C PHE A 48 3.64 -14.48 4.04
N THR A 49 4.80 -14.77 4.62
CA THR A 49 4.97 -14.92 6.06
C THR A 49 6.25 -14.24 6.54
N ASN A 50 6.15 -13.50 7.64
CA ASN A 50 7.29 -13.02 8.43
C ASN A 50 7.12 -13.46 9.89
N GLU A 51 8.20 -13.93 10.51
CA GLU A 51 8.17 -14.47 11.87
C GLU A 51 8.27 -13.40 12.98
N GLY A 52 8.42 -12.12 12.64
CA GLY A 52 8.51 -11.04 13.63
C GLY A 52 9.80 -11.05 14.44
N ARG A 53 10.86 -11.68 13.91
CA ARG A 53 12.18 -11.85 14.55
C ARG A 53 13.33 -11.27 13.73
N GLY A 54 13.03 -10.32 12.83
CA GLY A 54 14.00 -9.72 11.91
C GLY A 54 14.46 -10.66 10.78
N GLY A 55 13.75 -11.76 10.55
CA GLY A 55 13.95 -12.63 9.40
C GLY A 55 13.26 -12.09 8.14
N PRO A 56 13.59 -12.63 6.96
CA PRO A 56 12.99 -12.18 5.70
C PRO A 56 11.51 -12.57 5.63
N THR A 57 10.74 -11.76 4.91
CA THR A 57 9.42 -12.16 4.45
C THR A 57 9.55 -13.17 3.30
N LEU A 58 8.90 -14.33 3.43
CA LEU A 58 8.97 -15.40 2.43
C LEU A 58 7.58 -15.77 1.93
N PHE A 59 7.47 -16.07 0.63
CA PHE A 59 6.26 -16.69 0.09
C PHE A 59 6.29 -18.22 0.24
N ARG A 60 5.15 -18.79 0.64
CA ARG A 60 4.89 -20.24 0.64
C ARG A 60 3.61 -20.54 -0.13
N GLY A 61 3.73 -21.30 -1.21
CA GLY A 61 2.61 -21.75 -2.02
C GLY A 61 1.68 -22.68 -1.26
N ALA A 62 0.37 -22.56 -1.52
CA ALA A 62 -0.64 -23.50 -1.03
C ALA A 62 -0.46 -24.89 -1.67
N ASP A 63 0.07 -24.92 -2.88
CA ASP A 63 0.53 -26.10 -3.59
C ASP A 63 1.70 -25.74 -4.53
N ALA A 64 2.23 -26.73 -5.26
CA ALA A 64 3.33 -26.51 -6.19
C ALA A 64 2.97 -25.59 -7.37
N ALA A 65 1.70 -25.50 -7.76
CA ALA A 65 1.25 -24.61 -8.83
C ALA A 65 1.20 -23.16 -8.33
N GLY A 66 0.69 -22.92 -7.12
CA GLY A 66 0.70 -21.62 -6.44
C GLY A 66 2.12 -21.10 -6.21
N GLU A 67 3.04 -21.96 -5.76
CA GLU A 67 4.46 -21.61 -5.61
C GLU A 67 5.06 -21.16 -6.94
N ARG A 68 4.94 -21.97 -8.01
CA ARG A 68 5.48 -21.61 -9.34
C ARG A 68 4.87 -20.32 -9.87
N ARG A 69 3.55 -20.18 -9.77
CA ARG A 69 2.81 -19.01 -10.25
C ARG A 69 3.29 -17.74 -9.55
N MET A 70 3.53 -17.81 -8.24
CA MET A 70 3.98 -16.65 -7.48
C MET A 70 5.46 -16.32 -7.76
N ARG A 71 6.32 -17.32 -7.95
CA ARG A 71 7.72 -17.09 -8.36
C ARG A 71 7.81 -16.37 -9.71
N GLU A 72 6.99 -16.80 -10.68
CA GLU A 72 6.88 -16.11 -11.98
C GLU A 72 6.36 -14.68 -11.84
N PHE A 73 5.39 -14.47 -10.95
CA PHE A 73 4.84 -13.15 -10.67
C PHE A 73 5.92 -12.22 -10.07
N ILE A 74 6.60 -12.64 -9.01
CA ILE A 74 7.66 -11.88 -8.32
C ILE A 74 8.79 -11.55 -9.29
N ALA A 75 9.25 -12.52 -10.09
CA ALA A 75 10.32 -12.31 -11.06
C ALA A 75 9.98 -11.26 -12.13
N ALA A 76 8.70 -11.03 -12.42
CA ALA A 76 8.22 -10.02 -13.36
C ALA A 76 7.97 -8.65 -12.71
N CYS A 77 7.84 -8.58 -11.38
CA CYS A 77 7.56 -7.33 -10.67
C CYS A 77 8.75 -6.37 -10.73
N ARG A 78 8.46 -5.07 -10.73
CA ARG A 78 9.48 -4.00 -10.69
C ARG A 78 9.10 -2.90 -9.72
N ASP A 79 10.10 -2.23 -9.17
CA ASP A 79 9.91 -0.97 -8.44
C ASP A 79 9.51 0.18 -9.41
N ARG A 80 9.31 1.38 -8.88
CA ARG A 80 8.94 2.56 -9.69
C ARG A 80 10.00 2.96 -10.72
N ASP A 81 11.26 2.63 -10.46
CA ASP A 81 12.40 2.89 -11.34
C ASP A 81 12.65 1.74 -12.34
N GLY A 82 11.80 0.72 -12.34
CA GLY A 82 11.91 -0.43 -13.24
C GLY A 82 12.95 -1.47 -12.80
N ARG A 83 13.40 -1.47 -11.55
CA ARG A 83 14.35 -2.46 -11.01
C ARG A 83 13.62 -3.70 -10.48
N PRO A 84 14.21 -4.91 -10.59
CA PRO A 84 13.66 -6.11 -9.95
C PRO A 84 13.50 -5.95 -8.44
N VAL A 85 12.49 -6.61 -7.90
CA VAL A 85 12.18 -6.64 -6.46
C VAL A 85 12.17 -8.08 -5.95
N ASP A 86 12.36 -8.25 -4.65
CA ASP A 86 12.37 -9.56 -3.99
C ASP A 86 11.00 -9.91 -3.38
N ASP A 87 10.92 -11.07 -2.73
CA ASP A 87 9.71 -11.58 -2.06
C ASP A 87 9.20 -10.59 -1.01
N GLU A 88 10.09 -9.96 -0.25
CA GLU A 88 9.74 -9.03 0.83
C GLU A 88 9.12 -7.75 0.25
N ALA A 89 9.80 -7.10 -0.69
CA ALA A 89 9.29 -5.90 -1.34
C ALA A 89 7.94 -6.14 -2.06
N VAL A 90 7.74 -7.31 -2.69
CA VAL A 90 6.45 -7.66 -3.29
C VAL A 90 5.38 -7.91 -2.22
N GLY A 91 5.72 -8.64 -1.16
CA GLY A 91 4.80 -8.92 -0.06
C GLY A 91 4.31 -7.65 0.61
N ASP A 92 5.24 -6.76 0.97
CA ASP A 92 4.96 -5.49 1.63
C ASP A 92 4.14 -4.56 0.72
N ALA A 93 4.51 -4.44 -0.55
CA ALA A 93 3.77 -3.60 -1.49
C ALA A 93 2.34 -4.12 -1.77
N LEU A 94 2.11 -5.43 -1.75
CA LEU A 94 0.76 -6.00 -1.87
C LEU A 94 -0.06 -5.84 -0.58
N ALA A 95 0.59 -5.86 0.58
CA ALA A 95 -0.04 -5.59 1.87
C ALA A 95 -0.43 -4.11 1.97
N GLU A 96 0.48 -3.21 1.63
CA GLU A 96 0.23 -1.76 1.52
C GLU A 96 -0.93 -1.49 0.56
N GLU A 97 -0.92 -2.11 -0.63
CA GLU A 97 -1.99 -1.95 -1.61
C GLU A 97 -3.36 -2.34 -1.02
N ARG A 98 -3.43 -3.46 -0.31
CA ARG A 98 -4.67 -3.92 0.33
C ARG A 98 -5.13 -2.94 1.41
N ASP A 99 -4.25 -2.57 2.32
CA ASP A 99 -4.64 -1.80 3.51
C ASP A 99 -4.99 -0.37 3.13
N THR A 100 -4.23 0.23 2.22
CA THR A 100 -4.55 1.53 1.64
C THR A 100 -5.91 1.52 0.94
N ALA A 101 -6.19 0.49 0.12
CA ALA A 101 -7.49 0.36 -0.52
C ALA A 101 -8.63 0.24 0.50
N ARG A 102 -8.42 -0.45 1.64
CA ARG A 102 -9.40 -0.55 2.73
C ARG A 102 -9.62 0.79 3.43
N ILE A 103 -8.55 1.55 3.66
CA ILE A 103 -8.60 2.90 4.27
C ILE A 103 -9.39 3.84 3.37
N ILE A 104 -9.07 3.88 2.06
CA ILE A 104 -9.80 4.66 1.06
C ILE A 104 -11.28 4.27 1.05
N ALA A 105 -11.59 2.97 0.92
CA ALA A 105 -12.97 2.51 0.89
C ALA A 105 -13.74 2.84 2.19
N ALA A 106 -13.06 2.86 3.33
CA ALA A 106 -13.65 3.26 4.61
C ALA A 106 -13.88 4.77 4.70
N ALA A 107 -13.01 5.60 4.13
CA ALA A 107 -13.20 7.05 4.02
C ALA A 107 -14.37 7.38 3.08
N THR A 108 -14.38 6.80 1.87
CA THR A 108 -15.43 7.02 0.86
C THR A 108 -16.82 6.64 1.38
N ARG A 109 -16.95 5.51 2.08
CA ARG A 109 -18.22 5.10 2.70
C ARG A 109 -18.75 6.09 3.74
N ARG A 110 -17.88 6.91 4.33
CA ARG A 110 -18.23 7.96 5.30
C ARG A 110 -18.38 9.33 4.66
N GLY A 111 -18.33 9.44 3.33
CA GLY A 111 -18.36 10.73 2.63
C GLY A 111 -17.10 11.56 2.84
N ARG A 112 -15.96 10.92 3.18
CA ARG A 112 -14.67 11.57 3.43
C ARG A 112 -13.66 11.20 2.36
N LEU A 113 -12.64 12.04 2.23
CA LEU A 113 -11.45 11.77 1.43
C LEU A 113 -10.34 11.18 2.28
N ALA A 114 -9.54 10.31 1.66
CA ALA A 114 -8.35 9.75 2.27
C ALA A 114 -7.14 10.64 1.97
N VAL A 115 -6.37 10.94 3.00
CA VAL A 115 -5.09 11.61 2.91
C VAL A 115 -4.03 10.67 3.45
N ARG A 116 -2.85 10.65 2.85
CA ARG A 116 -1.66 10.03 3.43
C ARG A 116 -0.59 11.09 3.60
N GLY A 117 -0.14 11.31 4.82
CA GLY A 117 1.06 12.05 5.14
C GLY A 117 2.27 11.12 5.11
N TYR A 118 3.46 11.68 4.96
CA TYR A 118 4.73 10.99 4.98
C TYR A 118 5.67 11.72 5.92
N ASP A 119 6.35 10.99 6.79
CA ASP A 119 7.45 11.54 7.58
C ASP A 119 8.75 11.64 6.76
N ARG A 120 9.83 12.12 7.38
CA ARG A 120 11.15 12.23 6.76
C ARG A 120 11.78 10.91 6.34
N ASN A 121 11.26 9.78 6.82
CA ASN A 121 11.70 8.43 6.47
C ASN A 121 10.78 7.78 5.42
N ASP A 122 9.87 8.55 4.81
CA ASP A 122 8.86 8.09 3.87
C ASP A 122 7.85 7.10 4.47
N ILE A 123 7.68 7.11 5.79
CA ILE A 123 6.69 6.27 6.48
C ILE A 123 5.32 6.95 6.40
N PRO A 124 4.29 6.26 5.88
CA PRO A 124 2.97 6.85 5.70
C PRO A 124 2.18 6.94 7.02
N VAL A 125 1.50 8.07 7.21
CA VAL A 125 0.49 8.31 8.25
C VAL A 125 -0.85 8.59 7.56
N TYR A 126 -1.86 7.78 7.83
CA TYR A 126 -3.17 7.92 7.16
C TYR A 126 -4.08 8.87 7.92
N LEU A 127 -4.61 9.86 7.21
CA LEU A 127 -5.52 10.90 7.69
C LEU A 127 -6.83 10.87 6.89
N HIS A 128 -7.86 11.51 7.43
CA HIS A 128 -9.16 11.65 6.77
C HIS A 128 -9.62 13.09 6.80
N THR A 129 -10.27 13.54 5.73
CA THR A 129 -10.73 14.92 5.60
C THR A 129 -12.10 15.01 4.93
N GLU A 130 -12.80 16.11 5.21
CA GLU A 130 -14.05 16.53 4.54
C GLU A 130 -13.80 17.67 3.54
N ALA A 131 -12.52 18.00 3.28
CA ALA A 131 -12.15 19.04 2.33
C ALA A 131 -12.74 18.78 0.93
N ASP A 132 -13.20 19.85 0.28
CA ASP A 132 -13.67 19.80 -1.10
C ASP A 132 -12.46 19.93 -2.06
N PRO A 133 -12.10 18.88 -2.81
CA PRO A 133 -10.95 18.89 -3.70
C PRO A 133 -11.15 19.81 -4.92
N GLY A 134 -12.40 20.20 -5.22
CA GLY A 134 -12.73 21.19 -6.23
C GLY A 134 -12.51 22.64 -5.79
N ARG A 135 -12.18 22.86 -4.51
CA ARG A 135 -12.01 24.18 -3.90
C ARG A 135 -10.58 24.40 -3.41
N PRO A 136 -9.76 25.17 -4.13
CA PRO A 136 -8.36 25.41 -3.77
C PRO A 136 -8.16 25.93 -2.34
N GLU A 137 -9.08 26.75 -1.83
CA GLU A 137 -9.06 27.27 -0.46
C GLU A 137 -9.24 26.16 0.59
N SER A 138 -10.04 25.14 0.31
CA SER A 138 -10.24 24.00 1.20
C SER A 138 -8.98 23.14 1.28
N LEU A 139 -8.27 22.97 0.16
CA LEU A 139 -6.99 22.25 0.13
C LEU A 139 -5.87 23.01 0.84
N ARG A 140 -5.84 24.35 0.72
CA ARG A 140 -4.89 25.19 1.46
C ARG A 140 -5.13 25.14 2.96
N ALA A 141 -6.39 25.21 3.40
CA ALA A 141 -6.74 25.07 4.81
C ALA A 141 -6.30 23.69 5.35
N LEU A 142 -6.60 22.62 4.61
CA LEU A 142 -6.14 21.28 4.96
C LEU A 142 -4.60 21.17 5.05
N ALA A 143 -3.87 21.77 4.12
CA ALA A 143 -2.41 21.77 4.15
C ALA A 143 -1.86 22.51 5.39
N ALA A 144 -2.49 23.64 5.77
CA ALA A 144 -2.13 24.37 6.98
C ALA A 144 -2.43 23.56 8.25
N ASP A 145 -3.59 22.90 8.31
CA ASP A 145 -3.95 22.01 9.43
C ASP A 145 -2.96 20.84 9.55
N ILE A 146 -2.56 20.23 8.44
CA ILE A 146 -1.53 19.17 8.43
C ILE A 146 -0.20 19.69 8.98
N ALA A 147 0.26 20.84 8.52
CA ALA A 147 1.52 21.43 8.97
C ALA A 147 1.51 21.76 10.48
N GLN A 148 0.35 22.18 11.00
CA GLN A 148 0.19 22.56 12.41
C GLN A 148 0.04 21.34 13.32
N ASP A 149 -0.85 20.40 12.97
CA ASP A 149 -1.25 19.31 13.84
C ASP A 149 -0.34 18.08 13.70
N TYR A 150 0.37 17.96 12.57
CA TYR A 150 1.27 16.85 12.25
C TYR A 150 2.66 17.36 11.82
N PRO A 151 3.41 18.04 12.72
CA PRO A 151 4.69 18.67 12.36
C PRO A 151 5.80 17.70 11.93
N HIS A 152 5.58 16.39 12.06
CA HIS A 152 6.49 15.35 11.57
C HIS A 152 6.21 14.96 10.11
N VAL A 153 5.04 15.32 9.57
CA VAL A 153 4.68 15.09 8.17
C VAL A 153 5.41 16.12 7.32
N VAL A 154 6.19 15.66 6.35
CA VAL A 154 6.95 16.50 5.41
C VAL A 154 6.37 16.50 4.00
N ARG A 155 5.47 15.57 3.69
CA ARG A 155 4.72 15.50 2.44
C ARG A 155 3.34 14.92 2.73
N ALA A 156 2.29 15.45 2.12
CA ALA A 156 0.97 14.81 2.16
C ALA A 156 0.31 14.77 0.78
N GLU A 157 -0.43 13.69 0.56
CA GLU A 157 -1.12 13.40 -0.67
C GLU A 157 -2.59 13.08 -0.39
N LEU A 158 -3.47 13.61 -1.24
CA LEU A 158 -4.91 13.35 -1.22
C LEU A 158 -5.24 12.31 -2.28
N TRP A 159 -6.10 11.35 -1.95
CA TRP A 159 -6.61 10.39 -2.92
C TRP A 159 -7.69 11.02 -3.80
N ASP A 160 -7.40 11.14 -5.10
CA ASP A 160 -8.38 11.50 -6.11
C ASP A 160 -9.18 10.26 -6.52
N THR A 161 -10.42 10.18 -6.06
CA THR A 161 -11.31 9.03 -6.34
C THR A 161 -11.69 8.89 -7.82
N GLU A 162 -11.74 9.99 -8.58
CA GLU A 162 -12.11 9.97 -10.00
C GLU A 162 -10.95 9.47 -10.85
N ARG A 163 -9.76 10.03 -10.62
CA ARG A 163 -8.55 9.68 -11.36
C ARG A 163 -7.86 8.42 -10.83
N ARG A 164 -8.25 7.96 -9.63
CA ARG A 164 -7.62 6.84 -8.91
C ARG A 164 -6.11 7.04 -8.77
N THR A 165 -5.72 8.23 -8.34
CA THR A 165 -4.32 8.61 -8.14
C THR A 165 -4.16 9.43 -6.87
N TRP A 166 -2.95 9.48 -6.36
CA TRP A 166 -2.56 10.41 -5.32
C TRP A 166 -2.17 11.75 -5.92
N ALA A 167 -2.65 12.84 -5.32
CA ALA A 167 -2.29 14.21 -5.66
C ALA A 167 -1.60 14.85 -4.46
N GLU A 168 -0.38 15.36 -4.64
CA GLU A 168 0.33 16.09 -3.59
C GLU A 168 -0.44 17.37 -3.23
N ILE A 169 -0.71 17.55 -1.93
CA ILE A 169 -1.42 18.72 -1.39
C ILE A 169 -0.56 19.51 -0.41
N TYR A 170 0.54 18.93 0.06
CA TYR A 170 1.43 19.55 1.02
C TYR A 170 2.85 18.98 0.89
N ARG A 171 3.83 19.87 1.03
CA ARG A 171 5.25 19.53 1.16
C ARG A 171 5.90 20.59 2.04
N ALA A 172 6.67 20.16 3.03
CA ALA A 172 7.51 21.05 3.83
C ALA A 172 8.72 21.48 2.98
N ASP A 173 9.04 22.78 3.06
CA ASP A 173 10.23 23.36 2.44
C ASP A 173 11.53 22.95 3.16
#